data_AF-A0AAU6CXD4-F1
#
_entry.id   AF-A0AAU6CXD4-F1
#
_cell.length_a   1.000
_cell.length_b   1.000
_cell.length_c   1.000
_cell.angle_alpha   90.00
_cell.angle_beta   90.00
_cell.angle_gamma   90.00
#
_symmetry.space_group_name_H-M   'P 1'
#
loop_
_entity.id
_entity.type
_entity.pdbx_description
1 polymer ?
#
loop_
_entity_poly.entity_id
_entity_poly.type
_entity_poly.pdbx_seq_one_letter_code
_entity_poly.pdbx_strand_id
1 'polypeptide(L)'
;MTELWAHALTWTEVDPSRHPFELDGDAAKTLTGLVAPMLPSAEAAEEHRGRSLAAVTKFLMDRYGRWACGWNWSIGEGDTDGGIVGAWCCTSHSVTTAKETAPLVVASLLEWRDWLEDLAERFAALAPPSHSAGATADPWHWERACTRLVTVVADRTQAESGWYGHCEQVLGWFLAYNGVEEERAGEIVEGAIGGRFNSWIAPDATVVDAVSSKFAQAMGETG
;
A
#
# COMPACT_ATOMS: atom_id res chain seq x y z
N MET A 1 -21.14 -0.82 -3.88
CA MET A 1 -20.28 -1.95 -3.45
C MET A 1 -18.97 -1.31 -3.06
N THR A 2 -18.54 -1.44 -1.82
CA THR A 2 -17.20 -0.98 -1.42
C THR A 2 -16.19 -1.77 -2.25
N GLU A 3 -15.40 -1.08 -3.06
CA GLU A 3 -14.37 -1.73 -3.89
C GLU A 3 -13.39 -2.46 -2.97
N LEU A 4 -13.19 -3.76 -3.23
CA LEU A 4 -12.33 -4.66 -2.46
C LEU A 4 -10.84 -4.49 -2.83
N TRP A 5 -10.49 -3.35 -3.43
CA TRP A 5 -9.21 -3.15 -4.06
C TRP A 5 -8.31 -2.25 -3.23
N ALA A 6 -7.08 -2.72 -3.00
CA ALA A 6 -6.09 -2.01 -2.21
C ALA A 6 -5.65 -0.68 -2.86
N HIS A 7 -5.60 -0.62 -4.19
CA HIS A 7 -5.23 0.59 -4.94
C HIS A 7 -6.24 1.75 -4.81
N ALA A 8 -7.42 1.52 -4.23
CA ALA A 8 -8.43 2.54 -3.97
C ALA A 8 -8.47 2.99 -2.50
N LEU A 9 -7.56 2.49 -1.65
CA LEU A 9 -7.50 2.86 -0.24
C LEU A 9 -6.99 4.29 -0.07
N THR A 10 -7.67 5.06 0.78
CA THR A 10 -7.22 6.38 1.24
C THR A 10 -6.37 6.26 2.50
N TRP A 11 -5.53 7.27 2.81
CA TRP A 11 -4.75 7.26 4.05
C TRP A 11 -5.64 7.14 5.28
N THR A 12 -6.76 7.87 5.28
CA THR A 12 -7.83 7.81 6.28
C THR A 12 -8.30 6.38 6.59
N GLU A 13 -8.33 5.50 5.59
CA GLU A 13 -8.77 4.10 5.73
C GLU A 13 -7.67 3.13 6.14
N VAL A 14 -6.39 3.51 6.00
CA VAL A 14 -5.23 2.65 6.27
C VAL A 14 -4.35 3.10 7.43
N ASP A 15 -4.56 4.33 7.94
CA ASP A 15 -3.83 4.89 9.07
C ASP A 15 -3.89 3.94 10.27
N PRO A 16 -2.76 3.32 10.67
CA PRO A 16 -2.72 2.37 11.76
C PRO A 16 -3.23 2.92 13.09
N SER A 17 -3.11 4.23 13.32
CA SER A 17 -3.59 4.89 14.55
C SER A 17 -5.12 4.83 14.70
N ARG A 18 -5.85 4.65 13.60
CA ARG A 18 -7.30 4.54 13.56
C ARG A 18 -7.80 3.09 13.61
N HIS A 19 -6.89 2.14 13.44
CA HIS A 19 -7.18 0.72 13.38
C HIS A 19 -6.28 -0.05 14.35
N PRO A 20 -6.57 -0.05 15.66
CA PRO A 20 -5.84 -0.86 16.62
C PRO A 20 -5.87 -2.33 16.19
N PHE A 21 -4.69 -2.95 16.10
CA PHE A 21 -4.54 -4.32 15.66
C PHE A 21 -3.35 -4.93 16.39
N GLU A 22 -3.64 -5.97 17.16
CA GLU A 22 -2.65 -6.76 17.88
C GLU A 22 -2.98 -8.21 17.58
N LEU A 23 -2.03 -8.92 16.96
CA LEU A 23 -2.21 -10.32 16.59
C LEU A 23 -1.04 -11.13 17.13
N ASP A 24 -1.13 -11.47 18.41
CA ASP A 24 -0.18 -12.40 19.03
C ASP A 24 -0.26 -13.81 18.42
N GLY A 25 0.65 -14.69 18.84
CA GLY A 25 0.75 -16.04 18.27
C GLY A 25 -0.51 -16.90 18.45
N ASP A 26 -1.33 -16.67 19.47
CA ASP A 26 -2.55 -17.45 19.71
C ASP A 26 -3.76 -16.84 18.97
N ALA A 27 -3.83 -15.52 18.88
CA ALA A 27 -4.77 -14.80 18.04
C ALA A 27 -4.54 -15.12 16.55
N ALA A 28 -3.27 -15.22 16.12
CA ALA A 28 -2.91 -15.62 14.76
C ALA A 28 -3.38 -17.05 14.43
N LYS A 29 -3.13 -18.02 15.32
CA LYS A 29 -3.64 -19.40 15.15
C LYS A 29 -5.16 -19.45 15.09
N THR A 30 -5.82 -18.67 15.94
CA THR A 30 -7.29 -18.56 15.95
C THR A 30 -7.79 -18.01 14.62
N LEU A 31 -7.17 -16.94 14.12
CA LEU A 31 -7.49 -16.35 12.83
C LEU A 31 -7.28 -17.34 11.68
N THR A 32 -6.17 -18.09 11.68
CA THR A 32 -5.92 -19.17 10.71
C THR A 32 -7.06 -20.19 10.70
N GLY A 33 -7.51 -20.63 11.89
CA GLY A 33 -8.63 -21.57 12.01
C GLY A 33 -9.96 -21.01 11.49
N LEU A 34 -10.20 -19.70 11.62
CA LEU A 34 -11.39 -19.02 11.11
C LEU A 34 -11.34 -18.81 9.59
N VAL A 35 -10.16 -18.56 9.03
CA VAL A 35 -9.95 -18.37 7.58
C VAL A 35 -10.04 -19.70 6.83
N ALA A 36 -9.49 -20.80 7.40
CA ALA A 36 -9.45 -22.11 6.75
C ALA A 36 -10.77 -22.58 6.10
N PRO A 37 -11.94 -22.51 6.75
CA PRO A 37 -13.20 -22.95 6.15
C PRO A 37 -13.74 -22.01 5.05
N MET A 38 -13.19 -20.81 4.90
CA MET A 38 -13.59 -19.83 3.88
C MET A 38 -12.77 -19.94 2.59
N LEU A 39 -11.69 -20.72 2.63
CA LEU A 39 -10.80 -20.86 1.49
C LEU A 39 -11.43 -21.73 0.40
N PRO A 40 -11.29 -21.33 -0.87
CA PRO A 40 -11.68 -22.17 -2.00
C PRO A 40 -10.77 -23.40 -2.08
N SER A 41 -11.25 -24.47 -2.73
CA SER A 41 -10.33 -25.52 -3.20
C SER A 41 -9.45 -24.96 -4.33
N ALA A 42 -8.32 -25.61 -4.61
CA ALA A 42 -7.44 -25.21 -5.72
C ALA A 42 -8.19 -25.17 -7.06
N GLU A 43 -9.08 -26.13 -7.31
CA GLU A 43 -9.89 -26.18 -8.53
C GLU A 43 -10.86 -25.00 -8.62
N ALA A 44 -11.57 -24.70 -7.52
CA ALA A 44 -12.50 -23.58 -7.48
C ALA A 44 -11.79 -22.22 -7.58
N ALA A 45 -10.58 -22.13 -7.03
CA ALA A 45 -9.74 -20.94 -7.10
C ALA A 45 -9.31 -20.64 -8.54
N GLU A 46 -8.98 -21.69 -9.30
CA GLU A 46 -8.61 -21.61 -10.71
C GLU A 46 -9.82 -21.30 -11.61
N GLU A 47 -10.99 -21.88 -11.35
CA GLU A 47 -12.21 -21.62 -12.14
C GLU A 47 -12.75 -20.19 -11.93
N HIS A 48 -12.54 -19.61 -10.74
CA HIS A 48 -13.08 -18.31 -10.36
C HIS A 48 -11.97 -17.33 -9.96
N ARG A 49 -10.92 -17.24 -10.79
CA ARG A 49 -9.82 -16.28 -10.59
C ARG A 49 -10.35 -14.87 -10.33
N GLY A 50 -9.77 -14.21 -9.34
CA GLY A 50 -10.13 -12.84 -8.93
C GLY A 50 -11.34 -12.71 -8.00
N ARG A 51 -12.20 -13.75 -7.85
CA ARG A 51 -13.34 -13.71 -6.90
C ARG A 51 -13.32 -14.80 -5.83
N SER A 52 -12.54 -15.84 -6.04
CA SER A 52 -12.46 -17.00 -5.14
C SER A 52 -12.06 -16.63 -3.70
N LEU A 53 -11.33 -15.54 -3.52
CA LEU A 53 -10.88 -15.04 -2.21
C LEU A 53 -11.78 -13.96 -1.59
N ALA A 54 -12.86 -13.57 -2.27
CA ALA A 54 -13.74 -12.48 -1.81
C ALA A 54 -14.34 -12.75 -0.42
N ALA A 55 -14.62 -14.01 -0.08
CA ALA A 55 -15.11 -14.40 1.24
C ALA A 55 -14.09 -14.10 2.35
N VAL A 56 -12.81 -14.41 2.10
CA VAL A 56 -11.70 -14.13 3.02
C VAL A 56 -11.50 -12.63 3.15
N THR A 57 -11.40 -11.91 2.03
CA THR A 57 -11.22 -10.45 2.04
C THR A 57 -12.36 -9.76 2.80
N LYS A 58 -13.62 -10.16 2.54
CA LYS A 58 -14.78 -9.63 3.25
C LYS A 58 -14.72 -9.92 4.75
N PHE A 59 -14.37 -11.14 5.14
CA PHE A 59 -14.24 -11.50 6.56
C PHE A 59 -13.17 -10.66 7.27
N LEU A 60 -12.01 -10.44 6.64
CA LEU A 60 -10.94 -9.62 7.20
C LEU A 60 -11.36 -8.15 7.30
N MET A 61 -12.03 -7.61 6.28
CA MET A 61 -12.54 -6.24 6.29
C MET A 61 -13.62 -6.03 7.36
N ASP A 62 -14.57 -6.96 7.47
CA ASP A 62 -15.65 -6.90 8.47
C ASP A 62 -15.06 -6.95 9.90
N ARG A 63 -13.89 -7.58 10.09
CA ARG A 63 -13.23 -7.73 11.38
C ARG A 63 -12.27 -6.58 11.73
N TYR A 64 -11.45 -6.13 10.78
CA TYR A 64 -10.33 -5.22 11.04
C TYR A 64 -10.49 -3.84 10.39
N GLY A 65 -11.50 -3.67 9.52
CA GLY A 65 -11.70 -2.46 8.74
C GLY A 65 -11.13 -2.57 7.33
N ARG A 66 -11.33 -1.51 6.54
CA ARG A 66 -11.09 -1.54 5.10
C ARG A 66 -9.64 -1.80 4.73
N TRP A 67 -8.68 -1.31 5.52
CA TRP A 67 -7.26 -1.54 5.28
C TRP A 67 -6.90 -3.00 5.02
N ALA A 68 -7.63 -3.95 5.64
CA ALA A 68 -7.34 -5.37 5.52
C ALA A 68 -7.55 -5.92 4.10
N CYS A 69 -8.19 -5.20 3.18
CA CYS A 69 -8.31 -5.67 1.79
C CYS A 69 -6.99 -5.68 1.00
N GLY A 70 -5.93 -5.05 1.52
CA GLY A 70 -4.57 -5.13 0.95
C GLY A 70 -3.82 -6.44 1.22
N TRP A 71 -4.38 -7.36 2.00
CA TRP A 71 -3.68 -8.56 2.45
C TRP A 71 -3.11 -9.42 1.32
N ASN A 72 -3.72 -9.47 0.14
CA ASN A 72 -3.23 -10.25 -1.01
C ASN A 72 -2.65 -9.38 -2.12
N TRP A 73 -2.33 -8.11 -1.85
CA TRP A 73 -1.74 -7.22 -2.84
C TRP A 73 -0.25 -7.53 -2.98
N SER A 74 0.03 -8.55 -3.80
CA SER A 74 1.34 -9.15 -3.98
C SER A 74 2.29 -8.34 -4.85
N ILE A 75 3.58 -8.58 -4.67
CA ILE A 75 4.64 -8.06 -5.54
C ILE A 75 4.46 -8.58 -6.98
N GLY A 76 4.67 -7.70 -7.96
CA GLY A 76 4.59 -8.01 -9.39
C GLY A 76 3.19 -8.45 -9.84
N GLU A 77 3.12 -9.26 -10.90
CA GLU A 77 1.89 -9.62 -11.63
C GLU A 77 0.95 -10.60 -10.90
N GLY A 78 0.85 -10.51 -9.56
CA GLY A 78 -0.11 -11.34 -8.83
C GLY A 78 -1.56 -10.87 -9.00
N ASP A 79 -2.43 -11.17 -8.02
CA ASP A 79 -3.88 -11.01 -8.22
C ASP A 79 -4.34 -9.57 -8.48
N THR A 80 -3.57 -8.55 -8.07
CA THR A 80 -3.94 -7.12 -8.18
C THR A 80 -2.81 -6.24 -8.76
N ASP A 81 -1.67 -6.84 -9.11
CA ASP A 81 -0.45 -6.21 -9.66
C ASP A 81 0.18 -5.08 -8.81
N GLY A 82 1.51 -5.02 -8.71
CA GLY A 82 2.23 -3.87 -8.12
C GLY A 82 2.13 -3.65 -6.61
N GLY A 83 1.73 -4.67 -5.86
CA GLY A 83 1.65 -4.62 -4.40
C GLY A 83 2.99 -4.87 -3.70
N ILE A 84 2.92 -5.05 -2.38
CA ILE A 84 4.09 -5.19 -1.49
C ILE A 84 4.18 -6.53 -0.76
N VAL A 85 3.12 -7.33 -0.82
CA VAL A 85 3.02 -8.57 -0.05
C VAL A 85 3.88 -9.64 -0.74
N GLY A 86 4.95 -10.08 -0.08
CA GLY A 86 5.80 -11.16 -0.57
C GLY A 86 5.31 -12.55 -0.18
N ALA A 87 4.58 -12.68 0.94
CA ALA A 87 4.05 -13.97 1.40
C ALA A 87 2.96 -14.55 0.49
N TRP A 88 2.34 -13.72 -0.35
CA TRP A 88 1.33 -14.10 -1.33
C TRP A 88 1.87 -13.87 -2.74
N CYS A 89 1.71 -14.84 -3.65
CA CYS A 89 2.11 -14.68 -5.04
C CYS A 89 0.90 -14.40 -5.94
N CYS A 90 0.00 -15.36 -6.06
CA CYS A 90 -1.27 -15.23 -6.78
C CYS A 90 -2.18 -16.41 -6.39
N THR A 91 -3.47 -16.29 -6.72
CA THR A 91 -4.48 -17.32 -6.44
C THR A 91 -4.04 -18.71 -6.92
N SER A 92 -3.50 -18.83 -8.15
CA SER A 92 -3.15 -20.13 -8.75
C SER A 92 -1.91 -20.79 -8.13
N HIS A 93 -1.01 -20.02 -7.50
CA HIS A 93 0.20 -20.57 -6.87
C HIS A 93 0.09 -20.69 -5.35
N SER A 94 -0.76 -19.87 -4.71
CA SER A 94 -0.84 -19.78 -3.25
C SER A 94 -2.02 -20.56 -2.66
N VAL A 95 -3.04 -20.87 -3.47
CA VAL A 95 -4.16 -21.73 -3.05
C VAL A 95 -3.84 -23.19 -3.34
N THR A 96 -3.61 -23.97 -2.29
CA THR A 96 -3.40 -25.42 -2.36
C THR A 96 -4.43 -26.14 -1.49
N THR A 97 -4.12 -26.34 -0.22
CA THR A 97 -5.00 -26.90 0.80
C THR A 97 -5.31 -25.82 1.84
N ALA A 98 -6.49 -25.88 2.48
CA ALA A 98 -6.84 -24.91 3.52
C ALA A 98 -5.82 -24.85 4.66
N LYS A 99 -5.16 -25.98 4.98
CA LYS A 99 -4.12 -26.07 6.01
C LYS A 99 -2.84 -25.31 5.65
N GLU A 100 -2.48 -25.28 4.37
CA GLU A 100 -1.28 -24.61 3.86
C GLU A 100 -1.58 -23.14 3.52
N THR A 101 -2.75 -22.87 2.93
CA THR A 101 -3.13 -21.53 2.48
C THR A 101 -3.58 -20.62 3.63
N ALA A 102 -4.27 -21.11 4.66
CA ALA A 102 -4.74 -20.25 5.75
C ALA A 102 -3.62 -19.56 6.55
N PRO A 103 -2.49 -20.23 6.87
CA PRO A 103 -1.32 -19.56 7.44
C PRO A 103 -0.76 -18.46 6.53
N LEU A 104 -0.74 -18.68 5.20
CA LEU A 104 -0.28 -17.68 4.23
C LEU A 104 -1.14 -16.42 4.28
N VAL A 105 -2.48 -16.56 4.29
CA VAL A 105 -3.39 -15.40 4.43
C VAL A 105 -3.06 -14.55 5.66
N VAL A 106 -2.81 -15.20 6.81
CA VAL A 106 -2.49 -14.50 8.06
C VAL A 106 -1.12 -13.83 7.98
N ALA A 107 -0.11 -14.52 7.42
CA ALA A 107 1.21 -13.94 7.21
C ALA A 107 1.18 -12.73 6.27
N SER A 108 0.39 -12.82 5.19
CA SER A 108 0.20 -11.75 4.23
C SER A 108 -0.54 -10.54 4.80
N LEU A 109 -1.54 -10.76 5.66
CA LEU A 109 -2.21 -9.68 6.39
C LEU A 109 -1.25 -8.96 7.35
N LEU A 110 -0.41 -9.72 8.07
CA LEU A 110 0.62 -9.16 8.95
C LEU A 110 1.65 -8.36 8.16
N GLU A 111 2.13 -8.90 7.04
CA GLU A 111 3.08 -8.21 6.18
C GLU A 111 2.53 -6.88 5.64
N TRP A 112 1.25 -6.87 5.24
CA TRP A 112 0.55 -5.66 4.84
C TRP A 112 0.42 -4.67 6.02
N ARG A 113 0.11 -5.17 7.22
CA ARG A 113 0.02 -4.34 8.43
C ARG A 113 1.37 -3.68 8.77
N ASP A 114 2.44 -4.47 8.79
CA ASP A 114 3.80 -4.00 9.09
C ASP A 114 4.22 -2.89 8.12
N TRP A 115 3.84 -3.01 6.85
CA TRP A 115 4.09 -1.98 5.85
C TRP A 115 3.35 -0.66 6.16
N LEU A 116 2.08 -0.73 6.56
CA LEU A 116 1.31 0.47 6.92
C LEU A 116 1.88 1.17 8.17
N GLU A 117 2.37 0.41 9.14
CA GLU A 117 3.02 0.93 10.34
C GLU A 117 4.38 1.58 10.03
N ASP A 118 5.23 0.94 9.22
CA ASP A 118 6.49 1.52 8.74
C ASP A 118 6.24 2.82 7.94
N LEU A 119 5.19 2.87 7.12
CA LEU A 119 4.80 4.11 6.44
C LEU A 119 4.37 5.21 7.41
N ALA A 120 3.57 4.89 8.43
CA ALA A 120 3.14 5.88 9.43
C ALA A 120 4.35 6.49 10.18
N GLU A 121 5.32 5.66 10.58
CA GLU A 121 6.56 6.12 11.21
C GLU A 121 7.38 7.01 10.27
N ARG A 122 7.51 6.62 8.99
CA ARG A 122 8.20 7.42 7.97
C ARG A 122 7.50 8.74 7.72
N PHE A 123 6.18 8.74 7.65
CA PHE A 123 5.40 9.97 7.44
C PHE A 123 5.63 10.95 8.58
N ALA A 124 5.58 10.48 9.83
CA ALA A 124 5.91 11.30 11.00
C ALA A 124 7.35 11.84 10.95
N ALA A 125 8.33 11.04 10.50
CA ALA A 125 9.73 11.44 10.41
C ALA A 125 10.05 12.36 9.21
N LEU A 126 9.20 12.36 8.18
CA LEU A 126 9.38 13.13 6.94
C LEU A 126 8.47 14.36 6.86
N ALA A 127 7.46 14.45 7.73
CA ALA A 127 6.56 15.60 7.80
C ALA A 127 7.37 16.89 7.95
N PRO A 128 7.10 17.93 7.13
CA PRO A 128 7.73 19.21 7.32
C PRO A 128 7.40 19.80 8.71
N PRO A 129 8.31 20.56 9.31
CA PRO A 129 8.03 21.23 10.58
C PRO A 129 6.77 22.09 10.48
N SER A 130 5.91 22.03 11.51
CA SER A 130 4.76 22.91 11.59
C SER A 130 5.23 24.37 11.67
N HIS A 131 5.12 25.09 10.55
CA HIS A 131 5.43 26.51 10.54
C HIS A 131 4.27 27.30 11.17
N SER A 132 4.60 28.31 11.98
CA SER A 132 3.63 29.31 12.42
C SER A 132 2.93 29.94 11.22
N ALA A 133 1.65 30.30 11.38
CA ALA A 133 0.77 30.80 10.33
C ALA A 133 1.47 31.77 9.34
N GLY A 134 1.61 31.34 8.09
CA GLY A 134 2.03 32.18 6.96
C GLY A 134 3.35 31.81 6.27
N ALA A 135 4.13 30.83 6.76
CA ALA A 135 5.32 30.35 6.05
C ALA A 135 5.05 29.01 5.37
N THR A 136 5.29 28.94 4.05
CA THR A 136 5.34 27.69 3.30
C THR A 136 6.55 26.88 3.77
N ALA A 137 6.37 25.56 3.88
CA ALA A 137 7.49 24.67 4.21
C ALA A 137 8.59 24.78 3.15
N ASP A 138 9.84 24.76 3.60
CA ASP A 138 11.01 24.76 2.71
C ASP A 138 10.86 23.59 1.71
N PRO A 139 10.92 23.85 0.38
CA PRO A 139 10.81 22.83 -0.67
C PRO A 139 11.68 21.59 -0.44
N TRP A 140 12.84 21.78 0.20
CA TRP A 140 13.75 20.69 0.55
C TRP A 140 13.08 19.56 1.35
N HIS A 141 12.12 19.86 2.24
CA HIS A 141 11.42 18.83 3.01
C HIS A 141 10.56 17.93 2.10
N TRP A 142 9.88 18.54 1.13
CA TRP A 142 9.05 17.83 0.15
C TRP A 142 9.89 17.02 -0.83
N GLU A 143 11.02 17.57 -1.31
CA GLU A 143 11.97 16.82 -2.16
C GLU A 143 12.50 15.60 -1.42
N ARG A 144 12.98 15.81 -0.18
CA ARG A 144 13.51 14.73 0.67
C ARG A 144 12.45 13.66 0.95
N ALA A 145 11.22 14.04 1.25
CA ALA A 145 10.14 13.11 1.51
C ALA A 145 9.81 12.29 0.25
N CYS A 146 9.61 12.95 -0.89
CA CYS A 146 9.34 12.29 -2.17
C CYS A 146 10.45 11.30 -2.52
N THR A 147 11.71 11.71 -2.49
CA THR A 147 12.85 10.83 -2.81
C THR A 147 12.86 9.59 -1.92
N ARG A 148 12.70 9.76 -0.60
CA ARG A 148 12.76 8.62 0.34
C ARG A 148 11.57 7.68 0.20
N LEU A 149 10.37 8.23 -0.06
CA LEU A 149 9.16 7.43 -0.24
C LEU A 149 9.20 6.65 -1.56
N VAL A 150 9.63 7.28 -2.65
CA VAL A 150 9.84 6.60 -3.94
C VAL A 150 10.84 5.45 -3.78
N THR A 151 11.99 5.70 -3.12
CA THR A 151 13.01 4.66 -2.92
C THR A 151 12.49 3.49 -2.09
N VAL A 152 11.83 3.74 -0.95
CA VAL A 152 11.35 2.63 -0.11
C VAL A 152 10.24 1.83 -0.80
N VAL A 153 9.37 2.48 -1.58
CA VAL A 153 8.35 1.76 -2.36
C VAL A 153 9.01 0.91 -3.44
N ALA A 154 9.94 1.47 -4.22
CA ALA A 154 10.68 0.73 -5.24
C ALA A 154 11.42 -0.48 -4.65
N ASP A 155 12.07 -0.32 -3.50
CA ASP A 155 12.75 -1.43 -2.81
C ASP A 155 11.76 -2.50 -2.34
N ARG A 156 10.63 -2.08 -1.72
CA ARG A 156 9.64 -3.01 -1.14
C ARG A 156 8.89 -3.81 -2.20
N THR A 157 8.56 -3.16 -3.31
CA THR A 157 7.90 -3.75 -4.48
C THR A 157 8.89 -4.40 -5.44
N GLN A 158 10.20 -4.31 -5.18
CA GLN A 158 11.27 -4.75 -6.08
C GLN A 158 11.25 -4.09 -7.46
N ALA A 159 10.54 -2.96 -7.59
CA ALA A 159 10.25 -2.28 -8.86
C ALA A 159 9.70 -3.20 -9.95
N GLU A 160 8.90 -4.19 -9.54
CA GLU A 160 8.27 -5.20 -10.38
C GLU A 160 7.13 -4.61 -11.25
N SER A 161 6.25 -5.43 -11.82
CA SER A 161 5.09 -4.87 -12.53
C SER A 161 4.22 -3.99 -11.62
N GLY A 162 3.67 -2.90 -12.17
CA GLY A 162 2.66 -2.06 -11.51
C GLY A 162 3.13 -1.23 -10.30
N TRP A 163 4.39 -1.35 -9.88
CA TRP A 163 4.89 -0.77 -8.61
C TRP A 163 4.68 0.75 -8.47
N TYR A 164 4.70 1.48 -9.59
CA TYR A 164 4.54 2.93 -9.61
C TYR A 164 3.12 3.35 -9.21
N GLY A 165 2.10 2.51 -9.39
CA GLY A 165 0.75 2.78 -8.88
C GLY A 165 0.70 2.81 -7.35
N HIS A 166 1.40 1.90 -6.68
CA HIS A 166 1.56 1.96 -5.23
C HIS A 166 2.43 3.15 -4.79
N CYS A 167 3.44 3.51 -5.58
CA CYS A 167 4.25 4.70 -5.33
C CYS A 167 3.41 5.99 -5.36
N GLU A 168 2.57 6.15 -6.38
CA GLU A 168 1.59 7.25 -6.48
C GLU A 168 0.66 7.26 -5.26
N GLN A 169 0.12 6.10 -4.87
CA GLN A 169 -0.75 5.96 -3.71
C GLN A 169 -0.05 6.38 -2.41
N VAL A 170 1.19 5.95 -2.16
CA VAL A 170 1.97 6.30 -0.95
C VAL A 170 2.29 7.80 -0.90
N LEU A 171 2.63 8.42 -2.02
CA LEU A 171 2.83 9.87 -2.07
C LEU A 171 1.53 10.63 -1.80
N GLY A 172 0.40 10.17 -2.36
CA GLY A 172 -0.92 10.72 -2.05
C GLY A 172 -1.26 10.59 -0.57
N TRP A 173 -0.96 9.44 0.05
CA TRP A 173 -1.15 9.23 1.48
C TRP A 173 -0.28 10.14 2.34
N PHE A 174 0.98 10.36 1.96
CA PHE A 174 1.86 11.28 2.67
C PHE A 174 1.34 12.72 2.61
N LEU A 175 0.81 13.16 1.47
CA LEU A 175 0.18 14.47 1.33
C LEU A 175 -1.07 14.58 2.23
N ALA A 176 -1.93 13.56 2.23
CA ALA A 176 -3.10 13.50 3.11
C ALA A 176 -2.74 13.51 4.60
N TYR A 177 -1.67 12.79 5.00
CA TYR A 177 -1.12 12.83 6.36
C TYR A 177 -0.72 14.25 6.79
N ASN A 178 -0.21 15.06 5.85
CA ASN A 178 0.15 16.46 6.08
C ASN A 178 -1.02 17.45 5.84
N GLY A 179 -2.25 16.95 5.71
CA GLY A 179 -3.45 17.77 5.61
C GLY A 179 -3.73 18.36 4.22
N VAL A 180 -3.12 17.81 3.16
CA VAL A 180 -3.46 18.17 1.79
C VAL A 180 -4.71 17.41 1.36
N GLU A 181 -5.69 18.13 0.79
CA GLU A 181 -6.93 17.54 0.28
C GLU A 181 -6.67 16.50 -0.82
N GLU A 182 -7.47 15.43 -0.83
CA GLU A 182 -7.24 14.23 -1.67
C GLU A 182 -7.19 14.54 -3.17
N GLU A 183 -8.12 15.37 -3.68
CA GLU A 183 -8.14 15.78 -5.08
C GLU A 183 -6.85 16.51 -5.46
N ARG A 184 -6.40 17.43 -4.60
CA ARG A 184 -5.16 18.17 -4.81
C ARG A 184 -3.93 17.27 -4.71
N ALA A 185 -3.92 16.33 -3.78
CA ALA A 185 -2.85 15.36 -3.66
C ALA A 185 -2.71 14.53 -4.95
N GLY A 186 -3.84 14.11 -5.54
CA GLY A 186 -3.88 13.44 -6.84
C GLY A 186 -3.23 14.25 -7.96
N GLU A 187 -3.61 15.53 -8.11
CA GLU A 187 -3.02 16.43 -9.12
C GLU A 187 -1.50 16.58 -8.98
N ILE A 188 -1.02 16.74 -7.74
CA ILE A 188 0.41 16.90 -7.44
C ILE A 188 1.18 15.63 -7.84
N VAL A 189 0.67 14.46 -7.43
CA VAL A 189 1.28 13.17 -7.71
C VAL A 189 1.29 12.86 -9.21
N GLU A 190 0.17 13.05 -9.89
CA GLU A 190 0.06 12.85 -11.34
C GLU A 190 1.02 13.79 -12.10
N GLY A 191 1.09 15.06 -11.70
CA GLY A 191 2.02 16.03 -12.30
C GLY A 191 3.49 15.66 -12.11
N ALA A 192 3.84 15.15 -10.92
CA ALA A 192 5.21 14.77 -10.55
C ALA A 192 5.65 13.46 -11.20
N ILE A 193 4.86 12.39 -11.12
CA ILE A 193 5.19 11.07 -11.66
C ILE A 193 4.82 10.99 -13.14
N GLY A 194 3.55 11.17 -13.51
CA GLY A 194 3.08 11.39 -14.88
C GLY A 194 3.73 10.49 -15.96
N GLY A 195 3.83 9.18 -15.69
CA GLY A 195 4.41 8.20 -16.61
C GLY A 195 5.94 8.15 -16.68
N ARG A 196 6.66 8.77 -15.72
CA ARG A 196 8.14 8.74 -15.66
C ARG A 196 8.70 7.43 -15.13
N PHE A 197 7.90 6.66 -14.40
CA PHE A 197 8.26 5.34 -13.92
C PHE A 197 7.76 4.27 -14.89
N ASN A 198 8.49 3.16 -14.95
CA ASN A 198 8.17 2.02 -15.80
C ASN A 198 8.14 0.75 -14.95
N SER A 199 7.33 -0.23 -15.36
CA SER A 199 7.34 -1.57 -14.77
C SER A 199 8.71 -2.24 -14.96
N TRP A 200 9.07 -3.15 -14.03
CA TRP A 200 10.26 -4.02 -14.11
C TRP A 200 11.61 -3.29 -14.04
N ILE A 201 11.63 -2.02 -13.65
CA ILE A 201 12.84 -1.23 -13.56
C ILE A 201 12.75 -0.23 -12.41
N ALA A 202 13.72 -0.30 -11.50
CA ALA A 202 13.89 0.73 -10.50
C ALA A 202 14.30 2.05 -11.19
N PRO A 203 13.72 3.19 -10.80
CA PRO A 203 14.06 4.46 -11.40
C PRO A 203 15.51 4.82 -11.06
N ASP A 204 16.26 5.33 -12.02
CA ASP A 204 17.57 5.88 -11.74
C ASP A 204 17.47 7.18 -10.92
N ALA A 205 18.57 7.55 -10.26
CA ALA A 205 18.60 8.71 -9.38
C ALA A 205 18.17 10.01 -10.09
N THR A 206 18.46 10.16 -11.39
CA THR A 206 18.11 11.39 -12.12
C THR A 206 16.61 11.51 -12.36
N VAL A 207 15.91 10.39 -12.57
CA VAL A 207 14.44 10.35 -12.64
C VAL A 207 13.84 10.68 -11.27
N VAL A 208 14.37 10.10 -10.19
CA VAL A 208 13.90 10.40 -8.82
C VAL A 208 14.11 11.87 -8.45
N ASP A 209 15.25 12.45 -8.80
CA ASP A 209 15.55 13.87 -8.58
C ASP A 209 14.58 14.78 -9.36
N ALA A 210 14.25 14.43 -10.60
CA ALA A 210 13.29 15.18 -11.41
C ALA A 210 11.87 15.10 -10.83
N VAL A 211 11.44 13.92 -10.38
CA VAL A 211 10.12 13.71 -9.75
C VAL A 211 10.02 14.48 -8.43
N SER A 212 11.03 14.36 -7.56
CA SER A 212 11.05 15.03 -6.26
C SER A 212 11.08 16.55 -6.38
N SER A 213 11.85 17.09 -7.33
CA SER A 213 11.88 18.53 -7.62
C SER A 213 10.50 19.05 -8.05
N LYS A 214 9.80 18.32 -8.94
CA LYS A 214 8.45 18.69 -9.40
C LYS A 214 7.42 18.61 -8.27
N PHE A 215 7.49 17.55 -7.48
CA PHE A 215 6.65 17.35 -6.32
C PHE A 215 6.76 18.53 -5.35
N ALA A 216 7.99 18.96 -5.04
CA ALA A 216 8.23 20.10 -4.16
C ALA A 216 7.80 21.45 -4.76
N GLN A 217 7.99 21.66 -6.06
CA GLN A 217 7.50 22.85 -6.76
C GLN A 217 5.98 22.98 -6.66
N ALA A 218 5.25 21.89 -6.91
CA ALA A 218 3.80 21.87 -6.82
C ALA A 218 3.26 22.14 -5.39
N MET A 219 4.06 21.81 -4.36
CA MET A 219 3.79 22.17 -2.96
C MET A 219 4.11 23.64 -2.66
N GLY A 220 5.13 24.21 -3.30
CA GLY A 220 5.59 25.58 -3.10
C GLY A 220 4.75 26.66 -3.81
N GLU A 221 4.03 26.30 -4.88
CA GLU A 221 3.10 27.19 -5.59
C GLU A 221 1.85 27.58 -4.77
N THR A 222 1.76 27.12 -3.52
CA THR A 222 0.62 27.27 -2.62
C THR A 222 0.76 28.41 -1.59
N GLY A 223 1.52 29.46 -1.92
CA GLY A 223 1.66 30.69 -1.12
C GLY A 223 0.79 31.83 -1.61
#